data_AF-B8APM3-F1
#
_entry.id   AF-B8APM3-F1
#
_cell.length_a   1.000
_cell.length_b   1.000
_cell.length_c   1.000
_cell.angle_alpha   90.00
_cell.angle_beta   90.00
_cell.angle_gamma   90.00
#
_symmetry.space_group_name_H-M   'P 1'
#
loop_
_entity.id
_entity.type
_entity.pdbx_description
1 polymer ?
#
loop_
_entity_poly.entity_id
_entity_poly.type
_entity_poly.pdbx_seq_one_letter_code
_entity_poly.pdbx_strand_id
1 'polypeptide(L)'
;MRFLGSINTNYSSISQSAFFLYFLLDLGGYRSDVLSVSDLEPPSDGLFVVGLTGGLDADELAAVALQGHDLSIAGFANRTRHWHAFRGREGLVPSAASVLPFGGDTYRDLIGGIRNLPGVPLGRAAMVRAARVLSSYDPAAFAAEGNEVEELGRALAAVTVMISEAARVKPINETVSSGWWGEARVAAEHLPYIEHWDTMSFELLRLRRTGRWDGPFTELLRKDAGIGGAEEAGAVAGVLIDRDLEELQLAHGI
;
A
#
# COMPACT_ATOMS: atom_id res chain seq x y z
N MET A 1 -11.93 -8.45 14.22
CA MET A 1 -10.68 -7.98 13.58
C MET A 1 -9.73 -7.50 14.69
N ARG A 2 -8.61 -8.19 14.93
CA ARG A 2 -7.66 -7.89 16.03
C ARG A 2 -6.24 -7.83 15.45
N PHE A 3 -5.73 -6.61 15.25
CA PHE A 3 -4.30 -6.38 15.06
C PHE A 3 -3.60 -6.51 16.41
N LEU A 4 -2.53 -7.30 16.48
CA LEU A 4 -1.82 -7.61 17.72
C LEU A 4 -0.37 -7.12 17.63
N GLY A 5 -0.22 -5.79 17.71
CA GLY A 5 0.83 -5.17 18.52
C GLY A 5 0.26 -4.97 19.93
N SER A 6 1.07 -5.14 20.96
CA SER A 6 0.70 -4.96 22.37
C SER A 6 -0.05 -3.63 22.58
N ILE A 7 -1.37 -3.69 22.81
CA ILE A 7 -2.22 -2.91 23.74
C ILE A 7 -3.67 -3.36 23.47
N ASN A 8 -4.34 -3.80 24.54
CA ASN A 8 -5.70 -4.31 24.50
C ASN A 8 -6.70 -3.14 24.46
N THR A 9 -7.06 -2.64 23.28
CA THR A 9 -8.14 -1.64 23.13
C THR A 9 -9.04 -1.94 21.94
N ASN A 10 -10.36 -1.86 22.18
CA ASN A 10 -11.41 -2.08 21.18
C ASN A 10 -11.31 -1.04 20.06
N TYR A 11 -11.26 -1.50 18.81
CA TYR A 11 -11.05 -0.71 17.58
C TYR A 11 -12.25 0.16 17.13
N SER A 12 -13.28 0.36 17.96
CA SER A 12 -14.50 1.08 17.52
C SER A 12 -14.44 2.61 17.74
N SER A 13 -13.28 3.20 18.07
CA SER A 13 -13.14 4.65 18.26
C SER A 13 -11.68 5.12 18.27
N ILE A 14 -10.83 4.61 17.37
CA ILE A 14 -9.48 5.20 17.20
C ILE A 14 -9.65 6.35 16.20
N SER A 15 -9.37 7.59 16.63
CA SER A 15 -9.40 8.75 15.71
C SER A 15 -8.40 8.53 14.58
N GLN A 16 -8.68 9.07 13.38
CA GLN A 16 -7.76 8.96 12.24
C GLN A 16 -6.33 9.36 12.60
N SER A 17 -6.15 10.37 13.44
CA SER A 17 -4.84 10.82 13.92
C SER A 17 -4.11 9.77 14.76
N ALA A 18 -4.82 9.02 15.61
CA ALA A 18 -4.21 7.96 16.40
C ALA A 18 -3.82 6.78 15.51
N PHE A 19 -4.68 6.40 14.55
CA PHE A 19 -4.34 5.36 13.57
C PHE A 19 -3.15 5.77 12.70
N PHE A 20 -3.14 7.01 12.22
CA PHE A 20 -2.04 7.57 11.44
C PHE A 20 -0.73 7.57 12.22
N LEU A 21 -0.76 7.88 13.52
CA LEU A 21 0.44 7.82 14.35
C LEU A 21 0.98 6.39 14.47
N TYR A 22 0.12 5.39 14.70
CA TYR A 22 0.54 3.98 14.70
C TYR A 22 1.08 3.56 13.33
N PHE A 23 0.39 3.95 12.26
CA PHE A 23 0.82 3.70 10.89
C PHE A 23 2.20 4.30 10.59
N LEU A 24 2.47 5.54 11.03
CA LEU A 24 3.78 6.16 10.89
C LEU A 24 4.86 5.49 11.75
N LEU A 25 4.51 4.99 12.94
CA LEU A 25 5.43 4.23 13.77
C LEU A 25 5.84 2.92 13.08
N ASP A 26 4.90 2.21 12.46
CA ASP A 26 5.19 1.02 11.65
C ASP A 26 6.05 1.37 10.43
N LEU A 27 5.89 2.58 9.89
CA LEU A 27 6.69 3.14 8.81
C LEU A 27 8.01 3.78 9.26
N GLY A 28 8.39 3.70 10.54
CA GLY A 28 9.69 4.15 11.05
C GLY A 28 9.87 5.66 11.20
N GLY A 29 8.80 6.46 11.10
CA GLY A 29 8.80 7.91 11.38
C GLY A 29 9.57 8.82 10.42
N TYR A 30 10.49 8.28 9.60
CA TYR A 30 11.35 9.06 8.69
C TYR A 30 10.59 9.71 7.52
N ARG A 31 9.32 9.37 7.31
CA ARG A 31 8.46 9.91 6.26
C ARG A 31 7.56 11.06 6.73
N SER A 32 7.64 11.45 8.00
CA SER A 32 6.73 12.43 8.62
C SER A 32 6.80 13.83 8.01
N ASP A 33 7.83 14.13 7.22
CA ASP A 33 7.94 15.39 6.50
C ASP A 33 7.18 15.43 5.17
N VAL A 34 6.78 14.28 4.62
CA VAL A 34 6.02 14.21 3.35
C VAL A 34 4.69 13.49 3.48
N LEU A 35 4.39 12.91 4.65
CA LEU A 35 3.11 12.30 4.98
C LEU A 35 2.47 13.04 6.14
N SER A 36 1.18 13.36 6.01
CA SER A 36 0.38 13.99 7.06
C SER A 36 -0.93 13.25 7.30
N VAL A 37 -1.58 13.53 8.42
CA VAL A 37 -3.03 13.28 8.54
C VAL A 37 -3.69 14.22 7.55
N SER A 38 -4.53 13.70 6.66
CA SER A 38 -5.27 14.56 5.73
C SER A 38 -6.40 15.27 6.46
N ASP A 39 -6.70 16.50 6.02
CA ASP A 39 -7.88 17.23 6.45
C ASP A 39 -9.17 16.71 5.77
N LEU A 40 -9.05 15.81 4.80
CA LEU A 40 -10.19 15.19 4.14
C LEU A 40 -10.77 14.08 5.01
N GLU A 41 -12.09 14.15 5.22
CA GLU A 41 -12.82 13.03 5.82
C GLU A 41 -12.69 11.77 4.95
N PRO A 42 -12.61 10.59 5.57
CA PRO A 42 -12.53 9.35 4.83
C PRO A 42 -13.80 9.15 4.00
N PRO A 43 -13.69 8.77 2.72
CA PRO A 43 -14.84 8.65 1.83
C PRO A 43 -15.92 7.65 2.25
N SER A 44 -15.50 6.60 2.96
CA SER A 44 -16.36 5.54 3.45
C SER A 44 -15.82 4.97 4.75
N ASP A 45 -16.70 4.27 5.47
CA ASP A 45 -16.30 3.48 6.63
C ASP A 45 -15.22 2.46 6.24
N GLY A 46 -14.23 2.30 7.11
CA GLY A 46 -13.11 1.39 6.88
C GLY A 46 -11.99 1.97 6.02
N LEU A 47 -12.08 3.22 5.55
CA LEU A 47 -10.97 3.94 4.94
C LEU A 47 -10.30 4.89 5.93
N PHE A 48 -9.02 5.14 5.71
CA PHE A 48 -8.31 6.26 6.31
C PHE A 48 -7.54 7.03 5.23
N VAL A 49 -7.35 8.33 5.45
CA VAL A 49 -6.78 9.23 4.44
C VAL A 49 -5.41 9.72 4.90
N VAL A 50 -4.43 9.57 4.02
CA VAL A 50 -3.07 10.05 4.21
C VAL A 50 -2.82 11.21 3.25
N GLY A 51 -2.44 12.36 3.80
CA GLY A 51 -2.00 13.51 3.02
C GLY A 51 -0.58 13.32 2.52
N LEU A 52 -0.32 13.74 1.29
CA LEU A 52 1.00 13.77 0.67
C LEU A 52 1.44 15.23 0.52
N THR A 53 2.59 15.59 1.08
CA THR A 53 3.09 16.98 1.09
C THR A 53 4.40 17.12 0.33
N GLY A 54 4.77 18.36 0.02
CA GLY A 54 6.06 18.69 -0.61
C GLY A 54 7.26 18.71 0.35
N GLY A 55 7.04 18.45 1.64
CA GLY A 55 8.02 18.65 2.71
C GLY A 55 7.39 19.26 3.97
N LEU A 56 8.22 19.48 5.00
CA LEU A 56 7.79 20.14 6.24
C LEU A 56 7.12 21.48 5.93
N ASP A 57 5.97 21.71 6.56
CA ASP A 57 5.16 22.92 6.46
C ASP A 57 4.63 23.25 5.05
N ALA A 58 4.75 22.32 4.09
CA ALA A 58 4.11 22.46 2.78
C ALA A 58 2.63 22.07 2.87
N ASP A 59 1.80 22.80 2.13
CA ASP A 59 0.40 22.42 1.94
C ASP A 59 0.29 20.99 1.38
N GLU A 60 -0.80 20.30 1.75
CA GLU A 60 -1.14 19.00 1.17
C GLU A 60 -1.28 19.13 -0.35
N LEU A 61 -0.49 18.34 -1.08
CA LEU A 61 -0.50 18.32 -2.54
C LEU A 61 -1.62 17.41 -3.07
N ALA A 62 -1.79 16.26 -2.42
CA ALA A 62 -2.78 15.24 -2.75
C ALA A 62 -3.06 14.41 -1.50
N ALA A 63 -4.16 13.66 -1.50
CA ALA A 63 -4.49 12.73 -0.44
C ALA A 63 -4.76 11.34 -1.01
N VAL A 64 -4.37 10.28 -0.30
CA VAL A 64 -4.66 8.90 -0.70
C VAL A 64 -5.56 8.22 0.32
N ALA A 65 -6.59 7.53 -0.16
CA ALA A 65 -7.47 6.73 0.67
C ALA A 65 -6.96 5.29 0.71
N LEU A 66 -6.72 4.79 1.92
CA LEU A 66 -6.22 3.45 2.19
C LEU A 66 -7.30 2.62 2.88
N GLN A 67 -7.44 1.36 2.45
CA GLN A 67 -8.32 0.40 3.11
C GLN A 67 -7.72 -0.01 4.45
N GLY A 68 -8.47 0.14 5.54
CA GLY A 68 -7.98 -0.15 6.90
C GLY A 68 -7.70 -1.62 7.17
N HIS A 69 -8.21 -2.54 6.33
CA HIS A 69 -8.02 -3.97 6.53
C HIS A 69 -6.78 -4.55 5.84
N ASP A 70 -6.36 -3.98 4.72
CA ASP A 70 -5.22 -4.49 3.94
C ASP A 70 -4.23 -3.42 3.49
N LEU A 71 -4.49 -2.14 3.79
CA LEU A 71 -3.69 -0.98 3.40
C LEU A 71 -3.61 -0.74 1.88
N SER A 72 -4.50 -1.32 1.08
CA SER A 72 -4.54 -1.06 -0.37
C SER A 72 -5.09 0.33 -0.65
N ILE A 73 -4.59 0.97 -1.71
CA ILE A 73 -5.07 2.28 -2.12
C ILE A 73 -6.43 2.11 -2.84
N ALA A 74 -7.47 2.74 -2.31
CA ALA A 74 -8.79 2.78 -2.91
C ALA A 74 -8.90 3.86 -4.01
N GLY A 75 -8.18 4.96 -3.83
CA GLY A 75 -8.14 6.10 -4.74
C GLY A 75 -7.36 7.27 -4.14
N PHE A 76 -7.38 8.40 -4.82
CA PHE A 76 -6.73 9.62 -4.34
C PHE A 76 -7.56 10.87 -4.63
N ALA A 77 -7.38 11.91 -3.83
CA ALA A 77 -7.88 13.25 -4.09
C ALA A 77 -6.74 14.13 -4.61
N ASN A 78 -6.97 14.83 -5.72
CA ASN A 78 -6.01 15.79 -6.27
C ASN A 78 -6.07 17.14 -5.51
N ARG A 79 -5.33 18.17 -5.97
CA ARG A 79 -5.32 19.50 -5.32
C ARG A 79 -6.68 20.19 -5.25
N THR A 80 -7.62 19.84 -6.14
CA THR A 80 -8.97 20.39 -6.12
C THR A 80 -9.89 19.62 -5.17
N ARG A 81 -9.33 18.68 -4.41
CA ARG A 81 -10.03 17.75 -3.50
C ARG A 81 -11.04 16.86 -4.22
N HIS A 82 -10.88 16.70 -5.54
CA HIS A 82 -11.72 15.81 -6.33
C HIS A 82 -11.14 14.40 -6.27
N TRP A 83 -12.01 13.42 -5.96
CA TRP A 83 -11.62 12.02 -5.82
C TRP A 83 -11.52 11.31 -7.16
N HIS A 84 -10.51 10.46 -7.26
CA HIS A 84 -10.26 9.59 -8.41
C HIS A 84 -10.10 8.15 -7.91
N ALA A 85 -10.91 7.23 -8.44
CA ALA A 85 -10.91 5.83 -8.04
C ALA A 85 -10.39 4.90 -9.12
N PHE A 86 -9.83 3.78 -8.68
CA PHE A 86 -9.56 2.65 -9.56
C PHE A 86 -10.87 2.06 -10.08
N ARG A 87 -10.83 1.53 -11.31
CA ARG A 87 -11.95 0.81 -11.91
C ARG A 87 -12.34 -0.38 -11.01
N GLY A 88 -13.63 -0.53 -10.74
CA GLY A 88 -14.15 -1.56 -9.82
C GLY A 88 -14.09 -1.18 -8.34
N ARG A 89 -13.59 0.01 -7.99
CA ARG A 89 -13.53 0.54 -6.62
C ARG A 89 -14.31 1.83 -6.43
N GLU A 90 -15.17 2.16 -7.39
CA GLU A 90 -15.98 3.39 -7.38
C GLU A 90 -16.88 3.48 -6.14
N GLY A 91 -17.32 2.34 -5.61
CA GLY A 91 -18.13 2.27 -4.40
C GLY A 91 -17.38 2.53 -3.09
N LEU A 92 -16.04 2.62 -3.12
CA LEU A 92 -15.22 2.91 -1.94
C LEU A 92 -14.95 4.42 -1.78
N VAL A 93 -15.11 5.21 -2.85
CA VAL A 93 -14.89 6.66 -2.84
C VAL A 93 -16.23 7.39 -2.99
N PRO A 94 -16.30 8.72 -2.82
CA PRO A 94 -17.57 9.42 -2.93
C PRO A 94 -18.14 9.29 -4.35
N SER A 95 -19.46 9.29 -4.49
CA SER A 95 -20.15 9.01 -5.77
C SER A 95 -19.81 9.96 -6.92
N ALA A 96 -19.28 11.15 -6.62
CA ALA A 96 -18.81 12.11 -7.61
C ALA A 96 -17.40 11.81 -8.16
N ALA A 97 -16.74 10.74 -7.69
CA ALA A 97 -15.38 10.42 -8.10
C ALA A 97 -15.26 10.09 -9.60
N SER A 98 -14.14 10.48 -10.18
CA SER A 98 -13.79 10.10 -11.54
C SER A 98 -13.07 8.75 -11.57
N VAL A 99 -13.32 7.95 -12.60
CA VAL A 99 -12.64 6.66 -12.79
C VAL A 99 -11.30 6.89 -13.47
N LEU A 100 -10.24 6.32 -12.89
CA LEU A 100 -8.89 6.39 -13.46
C LEU A 100 -8.80 5.62 -14.79
N PRO A 101 -7.91 6.03 -15.70
CA PRO A 101 -7.80 5.43 -17.03
C PRO A 101 -7.19 4.00 -17.02
N PHE A 102 -6.73 3.50 -15.88
CA PHE A 102 -6.08 2.18 -15.74
C PHE A 102 -7.08 1.02 -15.72
N GLY A 103 -6.61 -0.20 -16.02
CA GLY A 103 -7.39 -1.43 -15.95
C GLY A 103 -7.89 -1.77 -14.53
N GLY A 104 -7.18 -1.29 -13.50
CA GLY A 104 -7.41 -1.58 -12.09
C GLY A 104 -6.32 -0.95 -11.23
N ASP A 105 -6.09 -1.49 -10.04
CA ASP A 105 -5.09 -1.02 -9.06
C ASP A 105 -3.83 -1.91 -8.99
N THR A 106 -3.75 -2.94 -9.84
CA THR A 106 -2.66 -3.92 -9.77
C THR A 106 -1.39 -3.36 -10.42
N TYR A 107 -0.21 -3.89 -10.06
CA TYR A 107 1.02 -3.54 -10.77
C TYR A 107 0.98 -3.87 -12.28
N ARG A 108 0.14 -4.83 -12.69
CA ARG A 108 -0.11 -5.12 -14.11
C ARG A 108 -0.78 -3.93 -14.80
N ASP A 109 -1.74 -3.30 -14.14
CA ASP A 109 -2.48 -2.16 -14.69
C ASP A 109 -1.69 -0.85 -14.60
N LEU A 110 -0.92 -0.67 -13.52
CA LEU A 110 -0.18 0.58 -13.25
C LEU A 110 1.12 0.69 -14.05
N ILE A 111 1.89 -0.39 -14.13
CA ILE A 111 3.25 -0.38 -14.67
C ILE A 111 3.55 -1.58 -15.57
N GLY A 112 2.52 -2.31 -16.03
CA GLY A 112 2.69 -3.47 -16.93
C GLY A 112 3.15 -4.76 -16.24
N GLY A 113 3.25 -4.78 -14.91
CA GLY A 113 3.52 -5.97 -14.11
C GLY A 113 4.51 -5.75 -12.98
N ILE A 114 4.46 -6.61 -11.97
CA ILE A 114 5.32 -6.49 -10.77
C ILE A 114 6.82 -6.60 -11.11
N ARG A 115 7.18 -7.28 -12.21
CA ARG A 115 8.56 -7.36 -12.70
C ARG A 115 9.17 -6.02 -13.09
N ASN A 116 8.34 -5.00 -13.32
CA ASN A 116 8.78 -3.64 -13.61
C ASN A 116 8.97 -2.78 -12.35
N LEU A 117 8.59 -3.30 -11.17
CA LEU A 117 8.71 -2.59 -9.89
C LEU A 117 10.15 -2.21 -9.52
N PRO A 118 11.20 -3.02 -9.82
CA PRO A 118 12.58 -2.60 -9.63
C PRO A 118 12.95 -1.34 -10.43
N GLY A 119 12.23 -1.00 -11.50
CA GLY A 119 12.43 0.23 -12.27
C GLY A 119 11.80 1.47 -11.63
N VAL A 120 10.95 1.32 -10.61
CA VAL A 120 10.24 2.44 -9.96
C VAL A 120 11.17 3.11 -8.92
N PRO A 121 11.47 4.41 -9.06
CA PRO A 121 12.30 5.12 -8.09
C PRO A 121 11.54 5.34 -6.79
N LEU A 122 12.20 5.10 -5.66
CA LEU A 122 11.69 5.29 -4.30
C LEU A 122 12.56 6.28 -3.53
N GLY A 123 12.05 6.73 -2.39
CA GLY A 123 12.69 7.72 -1.53
C GLY A 123 11.94 9.06 -1.54
N ARG A 124 12.41 9.99 -0.72
CA ARG A 124 11.74 11.28 -0.46
C ARG A 124 11.47 12.06 -1.74
N ALA A 125 12.48 12.20 -2.60
CA ALA A 125 12.34 12.95 -3.85
C ALA A 125 11.33 12.29 -4.80
N ALA A 126 11.26 10.95 -4.82
CA ALA A 126 10.28 10.22 -5.61
C ALA A 126 8.86 10.38 -5.05
N MET A 127 8.70 10.34 -3.73
CA MET A 127 7.40 10.57 -3.07
C MET A 127 6.87 11.98 -3.38
N VAL A 128 7.70 13.02 -3.25
CA VAL A 128 7.30 14.39 -3.58
C VAL A 128 6.94 14.54 -5.06
N ARG A 129 7.68 13.89 -5.96
CA ARG A 129 7.32 13.87 -7.40
C ARG A 129 5.97 13.19 -7.62
N ALA A 130 5.75 12.02 -7.02
CA ALA A 130 4.48 11.32 -7.14
C ALA A 130 3.32 12.16 -6.60
N ALA A 131 3.49 12.79 -5.42
CA ALA A 131 2.50 13.70 -4.84
C ALA A 131 2.14 14.85 -5.79
N ARG A 132 3.12 15.43 -6.50
CA ARG A 132 2.88 16.48 -7.52
C ARG A 132 2.10 15.95 -8.72
N VAL A 133 2.41 14.76 -9.21
CA VAL A 133 1.68 14.12 -10.32
C VAL A 133 0.21 13.88 -9.93
N LEU A 134 -0.03 13.35 -8.72
CA LEU A 134 -1.40 13.16 -8.20
C LEU A 134 -2.11 14.51 -8.00
N SER A 135 -1.40 15.52 -7.50
CA SER A 135 -1.90 16.86 -7.27
C SER A 135 -2.38 17.55 -8.55
N SER A 136 -1.61 17.42 -9.63
CA SER A 136 -1.90 18.07 -10.92
C SER A 136 -2.84 17.27 -11.82
N TYR A 137 -3.21 16.04 -11.43
CA TYR A 137 -4.03 15.18 -12.28
C TYR A 137 -5.38 15.84 -12.63
N ASP A 138 -5.59 15.97 -13.94
CA ASP A 138 -6.82 16.45 -14.56
C ASP A 138 -7.23 15.47 -15.67
N PRO A 139 -8.37 14.75 -15.52
CA PRO A 139 -8.87 13.83 -16.51
C PRO A 139 -9.08 14.45 -17.91
N ALA A 140 -9.38 15.75 -17.99
CA ALA A 140 -9.64 16.43 -19.26
C ALA A 140 -8.35 16.70 -20.06
N ALA A 141 -7.24 16.96 -19.37
CA ALA A 141 -5.93 17.15 -19.99
C ALA A 141 -5.34 15.82 -20.48
N PHE A 142 -5.46 14.77 -19.65
CA PHE A 142 -4.92 13.44 -19.92
C PHE A 142 -5.51 12.73 -21.14
N ALA A 143 -6.73 13.08 -21.55
CA ALA A 143 -7.34 12.52 -22.76
C ALA A 143 -6.60 12.92 -24.06
N ALA A 144 -5.68 13.90 -24.00
CA ALA A 144 -4.97 14.44 -25.14
C ALA A 144 -3.54 13.89 -25.33
N GLU A 145 -2.87 13.40 -24.28
CA GLU A 145 -1.43 13.04 -24.32
C GLU A 145 -1.16 11.70 -23.60
N GLY A 146 -0.67 10.69 -24.34
CA GLY A 146 -0.53 9.31 -23.83
C GLY A 146 0.60 9.07 -22.83
N ASN A 147 1.56 9.99 -22.70
CA ASN A 147 2.69 9.92 -21.75
C ASN A 147 2.24 10.16 -20.30
N GLU A 148 1.20 10.97 -20.09
CA GLU A 148 0.74 11.37 -18.76
C GLU A 148 0.16 10.16 -18.00
N VAL A 149 -0.55 9.26 -18.69
CA VAL A 149 -1.11 8.03 -18.10
C VAL A 149 -0.02 7.14 -17.52
N GLU A 150 1.10 6.98 -18.22
CA GLU A 150 2.23 6.19 -17.72
C GLU A 150 2.90 6.85 -16.50
N GLU A 151 3.03 8.17 -16.50
CA GLU A 151 3.59 8.91 -15.36
C GLU A 151 2.70 8.77 -14.12
N LEU A 152 1.38 8.89 -14.28
CA LEU A 152 0.42 8.65 -13.21
C LEU A 152 0.48 7.22 -12.69
N GLY A 153 0.59 6.23 -13.58
CA GLY A 153 0.72 4.81 -13.20
C GLY A 153 1.99 4.55 -12.38
N ARG A 154 3.13 5.12 -12.80
CA ARG A 154 4.40 5.06 -12.05
C ARG A 154 4.32 5.79 -10.70
N ALA A 155 3.65 6.94 -10.64
CA ALA A 155 3.45 7.70 -9.41
C ALA A 155 2.62 6.89 -8.39
N LEU A 156 1.49 6.32 -8.83
CA LEU A 156 0.66 5.46 -7.98
C LEU A 156 1.41 4.22 -7.52
N ALA A 157 2.17 3.55 -8.39
CA ALA A 157 3.00 2.41 -8.00
C ALA A 157 4.04 2.79 -6.94
N ALA A 158 4.70 3.94 -7.08
CA ALA A 158 5.67 4.43 -6.10
C ALA A 158 5.01 4.71 -4.73
N VAL A 159 3.83 5.34 -4.73
CA VAL A 159 3.06 5.60 -3.50
C VAL A 159 2.63 4.29 -2.85
N THR A 160 2.10 3.34 -3.60
CA THR A 160 1.74 2.00 -3.10
C THR A 160 2.92 1.30 -2.44
N VAL A 161 4.11 1.34 -3.05
CA VAL A 161 5.32 0.73 -2.45
C VAL A 161 5.72 1.43 -1.16
N MET A 162 5.80 2.75 -1.17
CA MET A 162 6.34 3.52 -0.04
C MET A 162 5.38 3.62 1.15
N ILE A 163 4.10 3.31 0.96
CA ILE A 163 3.05 3.33 1.99
C ILE A 163 2.62 1.91 2.31
N SER A 164 1.93 1.25 1.38
CA SER A 164 1.30 -0.06 1.59
C SER A 164 2.33 -1.17 1.70
N GLU A 165 3.21 -1.34 0.71
CA GLU A 165 4.15 -2.47 0.72
C GLU A 165 5.20 -2.33 1.81
N ALA A 166 5.64 -1.12 2.12
CA ALA A 166 6.52 -0.87 3.25
C ALA A 166 5.88 -1.19 4.61
N ALA A 167 4.58 -1.05 4.77
CA ALA A 167 3.91 -1.49 6.00
C ALA A 167 3.74 -3.03 6.04
N ARG A 168 3.45 -3.64 4.89
CA ARG A 168 3.17 -5.07 4.73
C ARG A 168 4.41 -5.95 4.80
N VAL A 169 5.52 -5.48 4.24
CA VAL A 169 6.74 -6.28 3.99
C VAL A 169 7.97 -5.55 4.56
N LYS A 170 8.59 -6.13 5.59
CA LYS A 170 9.74 -5.55 6.30
C LYS A 170 10.95 -5.28 5.39
N PRO A 171 11.37 -6.20 4.50
CA PRO A 171 12.44 -5.91 3.53
C PRO A 171 12.17 -4.70 2.64
N ILE A 172 10.90 -4.44 2.28
CA ILE A 172 10.52 -3.25 1.51
C ILE A 172 10.61 -2.00 2.38
N ASN A 173 10.18 -2.05 3.64
CA ASN A 173 10.36 -0.95 4.58
C ASN A 173 11.85 -0.58 4.73
N GLU A 174 12.71 -1.58 4.93
CA GLU A 174 14.16 -1.41 5.06
C GLU A 174 14.78 -0.79 3.81
N THR A 175 14.34 -1.23 2.63
CA THR A 175 14.76 -0.64 1.34
C THR A 175 14.38 0.84 1.26
N VAL A 176 13.14 1.19 1.62
CA VAL A 176 12.67 2.59 1.57
C VAL A 176 13.30 3.44 2.67
N SER A 177 13.52 2.90 3.87
CA SER A 177 14.09 3.63 5.00
C SER A 177 15.55 3.97 4.78
N SER A 178 16.35 2.98 4.38
CA SER A 178 17.78 3.16 4.12
C SER A 178 18.04 4.11 2.96
N GLY A 179 17.20 4.07 1.92
CA GLY A 179 17.31 4.94 0.75
C GLY A 179 16.48 6.22 0.82
N TRP A 180 15.83 6.53 1.95
CA TRP A 180 14.84 7.62 2.01
C TRP A 180 15.38 8.97 1.55
N TRP A 181 16.59 9.32 2.01
CA TRP A 181 17.25 10.58 1.66
C TRP A 181 17.97 10.56 0.31
N GLY A 182 18.06 9.38 -0.31
CA GLY A 182 18.68 9.18 -1.61
C GLY A 182 17.69 8.62 -2.61
N GLU A 183 18.16 7.64 -3.38
CA GLU A 183 17.35 6.89 -4.32
C GLU A 183 17.35 5.41 -3.92
N ALA A 184 16.16 4.83 -3.81
CA ALA A 184 15.95 3.40 -3.55
C ALA A 184 15.17 2.75 -4.69
N ARG A 185 15.30 1.43 -4.80
CA ARG A 185 14.54 0.57 -5.73
C ARG A 185 14.25 -0.76 -5.05
N VAL A 186 13.09 -1.34 -5.32
CA VAL A 186 12.78 -2.70 -4.87
C VAL A 186 13.75 -3.68 -5.54
N ALA A 187 14.39 -4.53 -4.75
CA ALA A 187 15.18 -5.63 -5.29
C ALA A 187 14.27 -6.69 -5.91
N ALA A 188 14.68 -7.27 -7.05
CA ALA A 188 13.88 -8.28 -7.75
C ALA A 188 13.57 -9.52 -6.89
N GLU A 189 14.45 -9.84 -5.95
CA GLU A 189 14.28 -10.92 -4.98
C GLU A 189 13.18 -10.67 -3.94
N HIS A 190 12.77 -9.41 -3.73
CA HIS A 190 11.69 -9.07 -2.80
C HIS A 190 10.29 -9.12 -3.44
N LEU A 191 10.19 -9.27 -4.77
CA LEU A 191 8.90 -9.28 -5.45
C LEU A 191 7.97 -10.42 -4.98
N PRO A 192 8.46 -11.66 -4.77
CA PRO A 192 7.62 -12.72 -4.23
C PRO A 192 7.05 -12.42 -2.84
N TYR A 193 7.75 -11.63 -2.02
CA TYR A 193 7.24 -11.23 -0.70
C TYR A 193 6.02 -10.34 -0.80
N ILE A 194 5.98 -9.46 -1.82
CA ILE A 194 4.81 -8.62 -2.12
C ILE A 194 3.68 -9.49 -2.69
N GLU A 195 3.99 -10.38 -3.63
CA GLU A 195 2.97 -11.26 -4.26
C GLU A 195 2.29 -12.20 -3.27
N HIS A 196 3.02 -12.67 -2.26
CA HIS A 196 2.54 -13.70 -1.31
C HIS A 196 2.30 -13.17 0.11
N TRP A 197 2.22 -11.85 0.29
CA TRP A 197 2.03 -11.23 1.61
C TRP A 197 0.75 -11.72 2.33
N ASP A 198 -0.34 -11.88 1.60
CA ASP A 198 -1.63 -12.36 2.11
C ASP A 198 -1.55 -13.82 2.60
N THR A 199 -0.85 -14.64 1.84
CA THR A 199 -0.66 -16.07 2.03
C THR A 199 0.27 -16.32 3.21
N MET A 200 1.34 -15.55 3.30
CA MET A 200 2.23 -15.51 4.45
C MET A 200 1.50 -15.05 5.72
N SER A 201 0.63 -14.03 5.61
CA SER A 201 -0.19 -13.57 6.73
C SER A 201 -1.12 -14.66 7.23
N PHE A 202 -1.78 -15.39 6.33
CA PHE A 202 -2.65 -16.51 6.67
C PHE A 202 -1.89 -17.60 7.44
N GLU A 203 -0.72 -18.03 6.95
CA GLU A 203 0.06 -19.08 7.60
C GLU A 203 0.62 -18.66 8.97
N LEU A 204 1.04 -17.40 9.12
CA LEU A 204 1.47 -16.86 10.42
C LEU A 204 0.31 -16.80 11.43
N LEU A 205 -0.88 -16.38 11.00
CA LEU A 205 -2.07 -16.36 11.86
C LEU A 205 -2.53 -17.79 12.20
N ARG A 206 -2.46 -18.72 11.24
CA ARG A 206 -2.74 -20.14 11.49
C ARG A 206 -1.76 -20.74 12.48
N LEU A 207 -0.45 -20.52 12.29
CA LEU A 207 0.60 -20.91 13.24
C LEU A 207 0.29 -20.42 14.65
N ARG A 208 -0.15 -19.16 14.80
CA ARG A 208 -0.54 -18.63 16.11
C ARG A 208 -1.72 -19.37 16.74
N ARG A 209 -2.68 -19.81 15.92
CA ARG A 209 -3.88 -20.53 16.38
C ARG A 209 -3.59 -22.00 16.70
N THR A 210 -2.71 -22.65 15.93
CA THR A 210 -2.49 -24.11 15.97
C THR A 210 -1.15 -24.54 16.56
N GLY A 211 -0.19 -23.63 16.64
CA GLY A 211 1.20 -23.93 16.98
C GLY A 211 1.99 -24.65 15.89
N ARG A 212 1.46 -24.78 14.66
CA ARG A 212 2.06 -25.60 13.59
C ARG A 212 2.27 -24.81 12.29
N TRP A 213 3.46 -24.95 11.71
CA TRP A 213 3.83 -24.44 10.38
C TRP A 213 3.74 -25.58 9.35
N ASP A 214 2.50 -25.89 8.95
CA ASP A 214 2.18 -27.00 8.06
C ASP A 214 0.84 -26.78 7.34
N GLY A 215 0.51 -25.51 7.12
CA GLY A 215 -0.74 -25.16 6.47
C GLY A 215 -0.69 -25.31 4.96
N PRO A 216 -1.85 -25.12 4.31
CA PRO A 216 -2.06 -25.40 2.90
C PRO A 216 -1.10 -24.64 1.97
N PHE A 217 -0.57 -23.50 2.39
CA PHE A 217 0.27 -22.65 1.55
C PHE A 217 1.76 -22.71 1.91
N THR A 218 2.17 -23.51 2.90
CA THR A 218 3.58 -23.59 3.33
C THR A 218 4.52 -24.09 2.22
N GLU A 219 4.08 -25.02 1.37
CA GLU A 219 4.86 -25.48 0.21
C GLU A 219 4.92 -24.42 -0.90
N LEU A 220 3.83 -23.68 -1.12
CA LEU A 220 3.79 -22.58 -2.09
C LEU A 220 4.76 -21.46 -1.66
N LEU A 221 4.70 -21.04 -0.40
CA LEU A 221 5.62 -20.05 0.17
C LEU A 221 7.09 -20.48 0.08
N ARG A 222 7.39 -21.76 0.31
CA ARG A 222 8.75 -22.29 0.16
C ARG A 222 9.24 -22.21 -1.28
N LYS A 223 8.41 -22.61 -2.23
CA LYS A 223 8.79 -22.70 -3.64
C LYS A 223 8.89 -21.34 -4.30
N ASP A 224 7.91 -20.48 -4.07
CA ASP A 224 7.71 -19.26 -4.86
C ASP A 224 8.30 -18.03 -4.15
N ALA A 225 8.35 -18.02 -2.81
CA ALA A 225 8.94 -16.94 -2.02
C ALA A 225 10.21 -17.35 -1.24
N GLY A 226 10.64 -18.61 -1.31
CA GLY A 226 11.81 -19.08 -0.56
C GLY A 226 11.61 -19.11 0.97
N ILE A 227 10.36 -19.08 1.44
CA ILE A 227 10.01 -19.08 2.86
C ILE A 227 9.74 -20.51 3.31
N GLY A 228 10.76 -21.16 3.85
CA GLY A 228 10.71 -22.54 4.34
C GLY A 228 10.10 -22.69 5.72
N GLY A 229 10.10 -21.64 6.54
CA GLY A 229 9.67 -21.70 7.94
C GLY A 229 9.00 -20.45 8.48
N ALA A 230 8.39 -20.63 9.67
CA ALA A 230 7.71 -19.58 10.41
C ALA A 230 8.62 -18.39 10.80
N GLU A 231 9.88 -18.66 11.12
CA GLU A 231 10.86 -17.63 11.48
C GLU A 231 11.15 -16.71 10.29
N GLU A 232 11.41 -17.29 9.13
CA GLU A 232 11.63 -16.56 7.88
C GLU A 232 10.40 -15.74 7.49
N ALA A 233 9.20 -16.34 7.58
CA ALA A 233 7.95 -15.65 7.35
C ALA A 233 7.77 -14.44 8.30
N GLY A 234 8.06 -14.63 9.59
CA GLY A 234 8.00 -13.56 10.59
C GLY A 234 9.05 -12.46 10.39
N ALA A 235 10.20 -12.79 9.80
CA ALA A 235 11.23 -11.83 9.43
C ALA A 235 10.83 -10.97 8.21
N VAL A 236 10.05 -11.53 7.29
CA VAL A 236 9.56 -10.83 6.10
C VAL A 236 8.28 -10.03 6.38
N ALA A 237 7.32 -10.61 7.10
CA ALA A 237 6.01 -10.00 7.27
C ALA A 237 6.04 -8.82 8.27
N GLY A 238 5.45 -7.70 7.85
CA GLY A 238 5.16 -6.54 8.68
C GLY A 238 3.75 -6.64 9.28
N VAL A 239 2.85 -5.78 8.81
CA VAL A 239 1.41 -5.83 9.12
C VAL A 239 0.81 -7.11 8.52
N LEU A 240 -0.05 -7.82 9.27
CA LEU A 240 -0.69 -9.07 8.81
C LEU A 240 -2.18 -8.87 8.51
N ILE A 241 -2.67 -9.56 7.50
CA ILE A 241 -4.10 -9.63 7.19
C ILE A 241 -4.73 -10.98 7.56
N ASP A 242 -5.96 -10.94 8.07
CA ASP A 242 -6.77 -12.13 8.34
C ASP A 242 -7.68 -12.39 7.13
N ARG A 243 -7.11 -13.03 6.10
CA ARG A 243 -7.84 -13.49 4.90
C ARG A 243 -8.51 -14.85 5.15
N ASP A 244 -9.63 -15.07 4.48
CA ASP A 244 -10.29 -16.37 4.50
C ASP A 244 -9.57 -17.39 3.61
N LEU A 245 -9.68 -18.67 3.96
CA LEU A 245 -9.05 -19.75 3.20
C LEU A 245 -9.63 -19.87 1.78
N GLU A 246 -10.95 -19.73 1.62
CA GLU A 246 -11.61 -19.86 0.31
C GLU A 246 -11.17 -18.73 -0.64
N GLU A 247 -11.02 -17.51 -0.12
CA GLU A 247 -10.50 -16.36 -0.90
C GLU A 247 -9.10 -16.64 -1.44
N LEU A 248 -8.20 -17.17 -0.61
CA LEU A 248 -6.83 -17.47 -1.00
C LEU A 248 -6.75 -18.66 -1.96
N GLN A 249 -7.58 -19.69 -1.76
CA GLN A 249 -7.70 -20.83 -2.67
C GLN A 249 -8.12 -20.39 -4.07
N LEU A 250 -9.13 -19.52 -4.17
CA LEU A 250 -9.55 -18.93 -5.45
C LEU A 250 -8.44 -18.08 -6.09
N ALA A 251 -7.69 -17.30 -5.30
CA ALA A 251 -6.60 -16.48 -5.81
C ALA A 251 -5.44 -17.32 -6.39
N HIS A 252 -5.16 -18.48 -5.79
CA HIS A 252 -4.08 -19.39 -6.22
C HIS A 252 -4.54 -20.51 -7.17
N GLY A 253 -5.84 -20.63 -7.43
CA GLY A 253 -6.42 -21.68 -8.27
C GLY A 253 -6.27 -23.09 -7.67
N ILE A 254 -6.38 -23.20 -6.34
CA ILE A 254 -6.23 -24.44 -5.54
C ILE A 254 -7.58 -24.89 -5.00
#